data_AF-A0A936SI46-F1
#
_entry.id   AF-A0A936SI46-F1
#
_cell.length_a   1.000
_cell.length_b   1.000
_cell.length_c   1.000
_cell.angle_alpha   90.00
_cell.angle_beta   90.00
_cell.angle_gamma   90.00
#
_symmetry.space_group_name_H-M   'P 1'
#
loop_
_entity.id
_entity.type
_entity.pdbx_description
1 polymer ?
#
loop_
_entity_poly.entity_id
_entity_poly.type
_entity_poly.pdbx_seq_one_letter_code
_entity_poly.pdbx_strand_id
1 'polypeptide(L)'
;MLPTRDDGWRVPPMGTSRAFGLTDARDIAWADARLGDQPYRTLTQPVQLSAQWYESFAKTYLQLTELPWFVEAAERAKRQGFRWYSLLTGGHDAMITQPRAVAEILLDVTLLAPSGAPNSVIGRR
;
A
#
# COMPACT_ATOMS: atom_id res chain seq x y z
N MET A 1 -1.11 -4.54 22.33
CA MET A 1 -0.46 -5.76 21.80
C MET A 1 -1.23 -6.19 20.57
N LEU A 2 -0.56 -6.64 19.48
CA LEU A 2 -1.29 -7.14 18.32
C LEU A 2 -2.13 -8.36 18.74
N PRO A 3 -3.37 -8.51 18.24
CA PRO A 3 -4.14 -9.71 18.50
C PRO A 3 -3.42 -10.90 17.88
N THR A 4 -3.21 -11.96 18.65
CA THR A 4 -2.68 -13.23 18.16
C THR A 4 -3.75 -14.31 18.28
N ARG A 5 -3.60 -15.40 17.52
CA ARG A 5 -4.28 -16.67 17.82
C ARG A 5 -3.82 -17.19 19.19
N ASP A 6 -4.48 -18.24 19.68
CA ASP A 6 -4.22 -18.85 21.00
C ASP A 6 -2.77 -19.36 21.16
N ASP A 7 -2.06 -19.62 20.06
CA ASP A 7 -0.66 -20.06 20.06
C ASP A 7 0.36 -18.93 20.17
N GLY A 8 -0.08 -17.66 20.18
CA GLY A 8 0.77 -16.51 20.46
C GLY A 8 1.75 -16.09 19.36
N TRP A 9 1.84 -16.80 18.24
CA TRP A 9 2.79 -16.48 17.16
C TRP A 9 2.14 -16.16 15.82
N ARG A 10 0.85 -16.43 15.65
CA ARG A 10 0.07 -16.08 14.45
C ARG A 10 -0.81 -14.87 14.69
N VAL A 11 -0.71 -13.88 13.82
CA VAL A 11 -1.61 -12.70 13.79
C VAL A 11 -2.64 -12.91 12.69
N PRO A 12 -3.95 -12.94 13.00
CA PRO A 12 -4.99 -13.11 12.00
C PRO A 12 -5.06 -11.90 11.04
N PRO A 13 -5.63 -12.09 9.84
CA PRO A 13 -5.97 -10.97 8.96
C PRO A 13 -6.80 -9.91 9.68
N MET A 14 -6.48 -8.63 9.46
CA MET A 14 -7.18 -7.49 10.10
C MET A 14 -8.54 -7.17 9.45
N GLY A 15 -8.95 -7.94 8.44
CA GLY A 15 -10.19 -7.76 7.69
C GLY A 15 -10.35 -8.84 6.63
N THR A 16 -11.44 -8.77 5.87
CA THR A 16 -11.68 -9.61 4.68
C THR A 16 -11.11 -8.94 3.43
N SER A 17 -10.97 -9.67 2.33
CA SER A 17 -10.61 -9.05 1.03
C SER A 17 -11.55 -7.89 0.63
N ARG A 18 -12.83 -7.99 0.97
CA ARG A 18 -13.81 -6.90 0.79
C ARG A 18 -13.44 -5.63 1.56
N ALA A 19 -12.94 -5.77 2.78
CA ALA A 19 -12.46 -4.63 3.57
C ALA A 19 -11.25 -3.94 2.93
N PHE A 20 -10.52 -4.65 2.05
CA PHE A 20 -9.42 -4.12 1.26
C PHE A 20 -9.83 -3.64 -0.13
N GLY A 21 -11.14 -3.54 -0.41
CA GLY A 21 -11.68 -2.89 -1.61
C GLY A 21 -12.04 -3.83 -2.76
N LEU A 22 -11.93 -5.16 -2.57
CA LEU A 22 -12.39 -6.11 -3.58
C LEU A 22 -13.93 -6.16 -3.67
N THR A 23 -14.44 -6.15 -4.89
CA THR A 23 -15.89 -6.16 -5.19
C THR A 23 -16.31 -7.31 -6.11
N ASP A 24 -15.47 -7.74 -7.06
CA ASP A 24 -15.73 -8.89 -7.94
C ASP A 24 -15.68 -10.21 -7.14
N ALA A 25 -16.70 -11.05 -7.32
CA ALA A 25 -16.84 -12.29 -6.55
C ALA A 25 -15.72 -13.31 -6.82
N ARG A 26 -15.14 -13.33 -8.02
CA ARG A 26 -14.04 -14.22 -8.37
C ARG A 26 -12.75 -13.76 -7.72
N ASP A 27 -12.48 -12.46 -7.72
CA ASP A 27 -11.30 -11.89 -7.06
C ASP A 27 -11.37 -12.10 -5.55
N ILE A 28 -12.55 -11.93 -4.95
CA ILE A 28 -12.80 -12.20 -3.53
C ILE A 28 -12.55 -13.68 -3.22
N ALA A 29 -13.13 -14.59 -4.00
CA ALA A 29 -12.93 -16.02 -3.79
C ALA A 29 -11.44 -16.41 -3.94
N TRP A 30 -10.73 -15.79 -4.88
CA TRP A 30 -9.30 -15.99 -5.07
C TRP A 30 -8.47 -15.45 -3.89
N ALA A 31 -8.79 -14.24 -3.41
CA ALA A 31 -8.05 -13.56 -2.36
C ALA A 31 -8.30 -14.17 -0.98
N ASP A 32 -9.57 -14.44 -0.62
CA ASP A 32 -9.94 -15.02 0.67
C ASP A 32 -9.34 -16.42 0.86
N ALA A 33 -9.19 -17.19 -0.22
CA ALA A 33 -8.51 -18.50 -0.17
C ALA A 33 -7.00 -18.40 0.14
N ARG A 34 -6.40 -17.21 0.01
CA ARG A 34 -4.97 -16.95 0.23
C ARG A 34 -4.70 -16.06 1.43
N LEU A 35 -5.73 -15.39 1.94
CA LEU A 35 -5.63 -14.50 3.08
C LEU A 35 -5.50 -15.32 4.37
N GLY A 36 -4.28 -15.39 4.91
CA GLY A 36 -3.94 -16.21 6.07
C GLY A 36 -3.25 -15.42 7.18
N ASP A 37 -3.00 -16.11 8.29
CA ASP A 37 -2.30 -15.56 9.43
C ASP A 37 -0.85 -15.17 9.07
N GLN A 38 -0.37 -14.05 9.61
CA GLN A 38 1.02 -13.59 9.48
C GLN A 38 1.82 -13.92 10.74
N PRO A 39 3.11 -14.32 10.64
CA PRO A 39 3.93 -14.54 11.83
C PRO A 39 4.13 -13.23 12.61
N TYR A 40 3.94 -13.25 13.93
CA TYR A 40 3.99 -12.07 14.81
C TYR A 40 5.25 -11.21 14.62
N ARG A 41 6.41 -11.84 14.38
CA ARG A 41 7.67 -11.11 14.20
C ARG A 41 7.73 -10.30 12.90
N THR A 42 6.96 -10.64 11.86
CA THR A 42 6.90 -9.84 10.62
C THR A 42 6.33 -8.44 10.85
N LEU A 43 5.51 -8.27 11.89
CA LEU A 43 4.84 -7.02 12.24
C LEU A 43 5.50 -6.27 13.40
N THR A 44 6.32 -6.97 14.21
CA THR A 44 6.83 -6.44 15.48
C THR A 44 8.34 -6.36 15.57
N GLN A 45 9.07 -7.02 14.67
CA GLN A 45 10.52 -6.92 14.64
C GLN A 45 10.93 -5.48 14.29
N PRO A 46 11.73 -4.81 15.14
CA PRO A 46 12.26 -3.50 14.81
C PRO A 46 13.15 -3.57 13.57
N VAL A 47 12.93 -2.65 12.63
CA VAL A 47 13.78 -2.48 11.45
C VAL A 47 14.74 -1.32 11.71
N GLN A 48 16.04 -1.57 11.55
CA GLN A 48 17.08 -0.54 11.64
C GLN A 48 17.54 -0.16 10.23
N LEU A 49 17.24 1.07 9.82
CA LEU A 49 17.70 1.62 8.55
C LEU A 49 18.62 2.80 8.85
N SER A 50 19.79 2.87 8.19
CA SER A 50 20.64 4.05 8.32
C SER A 50 20.02 5.21 7.54
N ALA A 51 20.07 6.42 8.12
CA ALA A 51 19.54 7.62 7.48
C ALA A 51 20.21 7.88 6.13
N GLN A 52 21.53 7.67 6.03
CA GLN A 52 22.27 7.83 4.78
C GLN A 52 21.75 6.90 3.67
N TRP A 53 21.46 5.64 3.99
CA TRP A 53 20.92 4.70 3.01
C TRP A 53 19.50 5.10 2.61
N TYR A 54 18.66 5.45 3.58
CA TYR A 54 17.29 5.92 3.32
C TYR A 54 17.25 7.16 2.41
N GLU A 55 18.09 8.16 2.65
CA GLU A 55 18.09 9.40 1.86
C GLU A 55 18.60 9.20 0.42
N SER A 56 19.31 8.12 0.13
CA SER A 56 19.84 7.85 -1.21
C SER A 56 18.78 7.46 -2.25
N PHE A 57 17.57 7.06 -1.82
CA PHE A 57 16.52 6.62 -2.72
C PHE A 57 15.60 7.76 -3.15
N ALA A 58 15.22 7.74 -4.44
CA ALA A 58 14.04 8.44 -4.91
C ALA A 58 12.78 7.74 -4.38
N LYS A 59 11.88 8.50 -3.75
CA LYS A 59 10.73 7.96 -3.02
C LYS A 59 9.43 8.40 -3.67
N THR A 60 8.52 7.44 -3.85
CA THR A 60 7.17 7.68 -4.37
C THR A 60 6.16 7.00 -3.43
N TYR A 61 5.04 7.67 -3.17
CA TYR A 61 3.90 7.12 -2.45
C TYR A 61 2.67 7.11 -3.37
N LEU A 62 2.01 5.95 -3.49
CA LEU A 62 0.75 5.78 -4.20
C LEU A 62 -0.36 5.47 -3.18
N GLN A 63 -1.30 6.41 -3.01
CA GLN A 63 -2.43 6.23 -2.12
C GLN A 63 -3.58 5.52 -2.85
N LEU A 64 -4.04 4.40 -2.32
CA LEU A 64 -5.08 3.57 -2.94
C LEU A 64 -6.40 3.55 -2.14
N THR A 65 -6.40 4.09 -0.92
CA THR A 65 -7.57 4.10 -0.03
C THR A 65 -7.54 5.30 0.92
N GLU A 66 -8.72 5.64 1.45
CA GLU A 66 -8.91 6.71 2.44
C GLU A 66 -9.07 6.19 3.88
N LEU A 67 -8.76 4.91 4.12
CA LEU A 67 -8.70 4.38 5.48
C LEU A 67 -7.69 5.21 6.33
N PRO A 68 -8.00 5.54 7.60
CA PRO A 68 -7.28 6.58 8.36
C PRO A 68 -5.75 6.42 8.39
N TRP A 69 -5.24 5.21 8.60
CA TRP A 69 -3.79 4.96 8.68
C TRP A 69 -3.06 5.21 7.35
N PHE A 70 -3.74 5.02 6.22
CA PHE A 70 -3.19 5.27 4.89
C PHE A 70 -3.23 6.76 4.54
N VAL A 71 -4.25 7.48 4.98
CA VAL A 71 -4.30 8.95 4.87
C VAL A 71 -3.15 9.56 5.67
N GLU A 72 -2.94 9.13 6.92
CA GLU A 72 -1.81 9.60 7.73
C GLU A 72 -0.46 9.29 7.08
N ALA A 73 -0.31 8.11 6.46
CA ALA A 73 0.90 7.72 5.74
C ALA A 73 1.13 8.58 4.49
N ALA A 74 0.09 8.85 3.71
CA ALA A 74 0.15 9.74 2.56
C ALA A 74 0.57 11.16 2.97
N GLU A 75 0.00 11.69 4.05
CA GLU A 75 0.35 13.01 4.58
C GLU A 75 1.80 13.06 5.10
N ARG A 76 2.30 11.99 5.74
CA ARG A 76 3.73 11.87 6.08
C ARG A 76 4.61 11.88 4.83
N ALA A 77 4.25 11.13 3.80
CA ALA A 77 5.01 11.07 2.55
C ALA A 77 5.07 12.44 1.85
N LYS A 78 3.95 13.17 1.80
CA LYS A 78 3.89 14.55 1.28
C LYS A 78 4.81 15.48 2.06
N ARG A 79 4.77 15.45 3.40
CA ARG A 79 5.66 16.27 4.26
C ARG A 79 7.14 15.94 4.07
N GLN A 80 7.46 14.70 3.70
CA GLN A 80 8.83 14.25 3.41
C GLN A 80 9.24 14.50 1.95
N GLY A 81 8.40 15.15 1.13
CA GLY A 81 8.72 15.49 -0.25
C GLY A 81 8.72 14.32 -1.22
N PHE A 82 8.03 13.22 -0.89
CA PHE A 82 7.91 12.09 -1.82
C PHE A 82 7.09 12.50 -3.04
N ARG A 83 7.37 11.90 -4.20
CA ARG A 83 6.41 11.93 -5.31
C ARG A 83 5.12 11.27 -4.86
N TRP A 84 3.98 11.83 -5.24
CA TRP A 84 2.70 11.38 -4.74
C TRP A 84 1.70 11.17 -5.87
N TYR A 85 1.04 10.01 -5.83
CA TYR A 85 -0.03 9.61 -6.72
C TYR A 85 -1.23 9.15 -5.90
N SER A 86 -2.41 9.17 -6.52
CA SER A 86 -3.63 8.65 -5.91
C SER A 86 -4.48 7.89 -6.93
N LEU A 87 -4.99 6.72 -6.52
CA LEU A 87 -5.92 5.86 -7.27
C LEU A 87 -6.95 5.27 -6.30
N LEU A 88 -7.78 6.13 -5.69
CA LEU A 88 -8.74 5.73 -4.65
C LEU A 88 -9.86 4.82 -5.18
N THR A 89 -10.12 4.84 -6.50
CA THR A 89 -11.15 4.00 -7.14
C THR A 89 -10.78 2.51 -7.14
N GLY A 90 -9.51 2.17 -6.91
CA GLY A 90 -9.06 0.77 -6.86
C GLY A 90 -9.22 0.09 -5.49
N GLY A 91 -9.39 0.86 -4.42
CA GLY A 91 -9.31 0.33 -3.06
C GLY A 91 -7.90 -0.11 -2.67
N HIS A 92 -7.71 -0.58 -1.44
CA HIS A 92 -6.37 -0.95 -0.92
C HIS A 92 -5.66 -1.96 -1.84
N ASP A 93 -6.41 -2.93 -2.34
CA ASP A 93 -5.92 -3.97 -3.25
C ASP A 93 -6.09 -3.56 -4.74
N ALA A 94 -5.78 -2.31 -5.10
CA ALA A 94 -5.88 -1.82 -6.49
C ALA A 94 -5.01 -2.62 -7.48
N MET A 95 -4.00 -3.34 -7.00
CA MET A 95 -3.21 -4.25 -7.83
C MET A 95 -4.01 -5.46 -8.33
N ILE A 96 -5.16 -5.76 -7.71
CA ILE A 96 -6.12 -6.80 -8.15
C ILE A 96 -7.26 -6.17 -8.93
N THR A 97 -7.86 -5.08 -8.43
CA THR A 97 -9.07 -4.49 -9.02
C THR A 97 -8.78 -3.65 -10.26
N GLN A 98 -7.62 -2.97 -10.32
CA GLN A 98 -7.21 -2.09 -11.41
C GLN A 98 -5.72 -2.28 -11.78
N PRO A 99 -5.28 -3.51 -12.11
CA PRO A 99 -3.86 -3.83 -12.33
C PRO A 99 -3.22 -2.99 -13.43
N ARG A 100 -3.97 -2.64 -14.49
CA ARG A 100 -3.46 -1.79 -15.58
C ARG A 100 -3.15 -0.37 -15.11
N ALA A 101 -4.05 0.27 -14.36
CA ALA A 101 -3.84 1.62 -13.85
C ALA A 101 -2.66 1.68 -12.87
N VAL A 102 -2.51 0.67 -12.01
CA VAL A 102 -1.34 0.54 -11.13
C VAL A 102 -0.06 0.38 -11.96
N ALA A 103 -0.07 -0.46 -13.00
CA ALA A 103 1.10 -0.67 -13.86
C ALA A 103 1.52 0.60 -14.60
N GLU A 104 0.56 1.39 -15.11
CA GLU A 104 0.82 2.68 -15.75
C GLU A 104 1.51 3.66 -14.79
N ILE A 105 1.02 3.79 -13.55
CA ILE A 105 1.66 4.62 -12.53
C ILE A 105 3.08 4.15 -12.24
N LEU A 106 3.30 2.83 -12.11
CA LEU A 106 4.63 2.29 -11.85
C LEU A 106 5.60 2.56 -13.01
N LEU A 107 5.14 2.49 -14.25
CA LEU A 107 5.95 2.83 -15.43
C LEU A 107 6.29 4.34 -15.44
N ASP A 108 5.32 5.20 -15.17
CA ASP A 108 5.55 6.65 -15.07
C ASP A 108 6.60 6.99 -14.01
N VAL A 109 6.57 6.32 -12.85
CA VAL A 109 7.58 6.49 -11.79
C VAL A 109 8.99 6.14 -12.26
N THR A 110 9.14 5.14 -13.14
CA THR A 110 10.45 4.72 -13.66
C THR A 110 10.99 5.62 -14.77
N LEU A 111 10.11 6.25 -15.54
CA LEU A 111 10.48 7.09 -16.68
C LEU A 111 10.85 8.53 -16.26
N LEU A 112 10.56 8.92 -15.03
CA LEU A 112 10.86 10.25 -14.50
C LEU A 112 12.24 10.30 -13.82
N ALA A 113 13.09 11.23 -14.27
CA ALA A 113 14.39 11.54 -13.66
C ALA A 113 14.26 11.82 -12.13
N PRO A 114 15.34 11.68 -11.33
CA PRO A 114 15.29 11.86 -9.87
C PRO A 114 14.96 13.29 -9.37
N SER A 115 14.58 14.23 -10.23
CA SER A 115 14.31 15.62 -9.88
C SER A 115 12.85 16.02 -10.14
N GLY A 116 12.13 16.44 -9.08
CA GLY A 116 10.97 17.36 -9.17
C GLY A 116 9.66 16.77 -9.70
N ALA A 117 8.61 16.83 -8.88
CA ALA A 117 7.30 16.20 -9.02
C ALA A 117 6.55 16.37 -10.37
N PRO A 118 5.66 15.40 -10.66
CA PRO A 118 4.26 15.76 -10.88
C PRO A 118 3.39 15.31 -9.69
N ASN A 119 2.60 16.24 -9.15
CA ASN A 119 1.47 15.94 -8.29
C ASN A 119 0.31 15.52 -9.19
N SER A 120 0.24 14.24 -9.52
CA SER A 120 -0.78 13.71 -10.43
C SER A 120 -1.84 12.92 -9.66
N VAL A 121 -3.06 13.46 -9.66
CA VAL A 121 -4.26 12.69 -9.37
C VAL A 121 -4.69 12.04 -10.68
N ILE A 122 -4.59 10.72 -10.78
CA ILE A 122 -5.13 10.00 -11.93
C ILE A 122 -6.63 9.80 -11.66
N GLY A 123 -7.43 10.72 -12.19
CA GLY A 123 -8.87 10.73 -11.98
C GLY A 123 -9.55 11.99 -12.54
N ARG A 124 -9.82 12.01 -13.85
CA ARG A 124 -10.96 12.76 -14.42
C ARG A 124 -11.69 11.85 -15.39
N ARG A 125 -12.82 11.30 -14.94
CA ARG A 125 -14.14 11.27 -15.58
C ARG A 125 -15.07 10.36 -14.79
#